data_AF-A0A180GII0-F1
#
_entry.id   AF-A0A180GII0-F1
#
_cell.length_a   1.000
_cell.length_b   1.000
_cell.length_c   1.000
_cell.angle_alpha   90.00
_cell.angle_beta   90.00
_cell.angle_gamma   90.00
#
_symmetry.space_group_name_H-M   'P 1'
#
loop_
_entity.id
_entity.type
_entity.pdbx_description
1 polymer ?
#
loop_
_entity_poly.entity_id
_entity_poly.type
_entity_poly.pdbx_seq_one_letter_code
_entity_poly.pdbx_strand_id
1 'polypeptide(L)'
;MLASDNSALGVGEVFTGVIQQSGLTPEEFHSRLQIIEGDLGSCNIFDSLRRQRTPAAGNHNNLDNVLPIPGAAHTLWNLSQAIFLGHWRNEKYARDTGAWRTLHALGIPTKKPVTKKDFNLMLSHVEKIHEATLLYCVLLVANRAHVPLSADQLKLSSETIEDWVKQTYERFCSGEAHQSELAQSFPAHKNFLLWIRDFATIVEANRAMKDVDYGRLMFMWQRWAVMSQGIGGMPHYSKHLPKLIVLL
;
A
#
# COMPACT_ATOMS: atom_id res chain seq x y z
N MET A 1 -22.18 16.60 -26.66
CA MET A 1 -22.27 15.54 -25.65
C MET A 1 -20.87 15.33 -25.12
N LEU A 2 -20.64 15.50 -23.81
CA LEU A 2 -19.41 15.03 -23.19
C LEU A 2 -19.43 13.50 -23.29
N ALA A 3 -18.42 12.89 -23.92
CA ALA A 3 -18.33 11.44 -23.96
C ALA A 3 -18.20 10.89 -22.54
N SER A 4 -18.78 9.71 -22.29
CA SER A 4 -18.67 9.08 -20.97
C SER A 4 -17.21 8.74 -20.65
N ASP A 5 -16.78 9.03 -19.42
CA ASP A 5 -15.44 8.70 -18.88
C ASP A 5 -15.11 7.20 -18.97
N ASN A 6 -16.14 6.36 -19.13
CA ASN A 6 -16.04 4.91 -19.32
C ASN A 6 -16.25 4.46 -20.78
N SER A 7 -15.99 5.32 -21.75
CA SER A 7 -16.13 5.01 -23.19
C SER A 7 -14.81 5.17 -23.94
N ALA A 8 -14.63 4.39 -25.02
CA ALA A 8 -13.47 4.54 -25.90
C ALA A 8 -13.38 5.93 -26.53
N LEU A 9 -14.54 6.57 -26.78
CA LEU A 9 -14.62 7.94 -27.28
C LEU A 9 -14.09 8.93 -26.23
N GLY A 10 -14.53 8.81 -24.98
CA GLY A 10 -14.06 9.67 -23.88
C GLY A 10 -12.56 9.51 -23.61
N VAL A 11 -12.05 8.28 -23.66
CA VAL A 11 -10.60 8.04 -23.59
C VAL A 11 -9.87 8.74 -24.74
N GLY A 12 -10.40 8.70 -25.97
CA GLY A 12 -9.84 9.42 -27.12
C GLY A 12 -9.84 10.94 -26.97
N GLU A 13 -10.89 11.51 -26.39
CA GLU A 13 -10.97 12.95 -26.05
C GLU A 13 -9.89 13.34 -25.02
N VAL A 14 -9.66 12.50 -24.01
CA VAL A 14 -8.58 12.71 -23.02
C VAL A 14 -7.20 12.75 -23.68
N PHE A 15 -6.88 11.78 -24.55
CA PHE A 15 -5.59 11.79 -25.26
C PHE A 15 -5.43 13.02 -26.15
N THR A 16 -6.50 13.41 -26.85
CA THR A 16 -6.49 14.62 -27.68
C THR A 16 -6.20 15.86 -26.83
N GLY A 17 -6.84 15.97 -25.66
CA GLY A 17 -6.59 17.02 -24.70
C GLY A 17 -5.16 17.03 -24.16
N VAL A 18 -4.60 15.86 -23.80
CA VAL A 18 -3.22 15.73 -23.31
C VAL A 18 -2.21 16.14 -24.38
N ILE A 19 -2.39 15.70 -25.63
CA ILE A 19 -1.52 16.10 -26.75
C ILE A 19 -1.56 17.61 -26.92
N GLN A 20 -2.76 18.22 -26.94
CA GLN A 20 -2.92 19.68 -27.05
C GLN A 20 -2.27 20.44 -25.88
N GLN A 21 -2.43 19.97 -24.64
CA GLN A 21 -1.87 20.63 -23.45
C GLN A 21 -0.36 20.47 -23.34
N SER A 22 0.19 19.34 -23.80
CA SER A 22 1.63 19.08 -23.78
C SER A 22 2.41 19.86 -24.85
N GLY A 23 1.71 20.39 -25.87
CA GLY A 23 2.33 21.06 -27.02
C GLY A 23 3.09 20.12 -27.96
N LEU A 24 2.96 18.80 -27.76
CA LEU A 24 3.59 17.79 -28.61
C LEU A 24 2.78 17.58 -29.90
N THR A 25 3.46 17.24 -30.99
CA THR A 25 2.76 16.67 -32.15
C THR A 25 2.29 15.24 -31.84
N PRO A 26 1.29 14.71 -32.56
CA PRO A 26 0.89 13.31 -32.42
C PRO A 26 2.07 12.34 -32.60
N GLU A 27 2.95 12.59 -33.57
CA GLU A 27 4.14 11.79 -33.81
C GLU A 27 5.10 11.81 -32.61
N GLU A 28 5.37 13.00 -32.04
CA GLU A 28 6.22 13.12 -30.86
C GLU A 28 5.62 12.42 -29.64
N PHE A 29 4.32 12.58 -29.42
CA PHE A 29 3.60 11.92 -28.34
C PHE A 29 3.72 10.39 -28.45
N HIS A 30 3.46 9.84 -29.63
CA HIS A 30 3.52 8.39 -29.90
C HIS A 30 4.95 7.83 -29.96
N SER A 31 5.96 8.68 -30.14
CA SER A 31 7.37 8.26 -30.12
C SER A 31 7.95 8.08 -28.71
N ARG A 32 7.25 8.52 -27.67
CA ARG A 32 7.72 8.55 -26.27
C ARG A 32 6.83 7.70 -25.37
N LEU A 33 7.43 7.21 -24.28
CA LEU A 33 6.67 6.62 -23.18
C LEU A 33 5.83 7.70 -22.47
N GLN A 34 4.52 7.45 -22.37
CA GLN A 34 3.55 8.33 -21.72
C GLN A 34 3.00 7.62 -20.50
N ILE A 35 3.29 8.14 -19.30
CA ILE A 35 2.72 7.61 -18.07
C ILE A 35 1.46 8.43 -17.78
N ILE A 36 0.31 7.75 -17.70
CA ILE A 36 -0.98 8.41 -17.51
C ILE A 36 -1.66 7.81 -16.29
N GLU A 37 -2.00 8.67 -15.34
CA GLU A 37 -2.83 8.30 -14.21
C GLU A 37 -4.30 8.24 -14.64
N GLY A 38 -4.97 7.15 -14.29
CA GLY A 38 -6.41 7.01 -14.47
C GLY A 38 -7.04 6.27 -13.31
N ASP A 39 -8.36 6.37 -13.18
CA ASP A 39 -9.07 5.44 -12.34
C ASP A 39 -8.98 4.01 -12.92
N LEU A 40 -9.34 3.04 -12.09
CA LEU A 40 -9.20 1.63 -12.45
C LEU A 40 -10.03 1.24 -13.69
N GLY A 41 -11.21 1.83 -13.86
CA GLY A 41 -12.07 1.64 -15.03
C GLY A 41 -11.38 2.10 -16.30
N SER A 42 -10.86 3.33 -16.33
CA SER A 42 -10.14 3.87 -17.49
C SER A 42 -8.91 3.02 -17.84
N CYS A 43 -8.12 2.60 -16.84
CA CYS A 43 -6.97 1.72 -17.06
C CYS A 43 -7.36 0.40 -17.73
N ASN A 44 -8.47 -0.20 -17.29
CA ASN A 44 -8.99 -1.46 -17.85
C ASN A 44 -9.54 -1.29 -19.27
N ILE A 45 -10.23 -0.18 -19.55
CA ILE A 45 -10.74 0.16 -20.88
C ILE A 45 -9.56 0.34 -21.83
N PHE A 46 -8.52 1.07 -21.41
CA PHE A 46 -7.32 1.28 -22.22
C PHE A 46 -6.60 -0.03 -22.54
N ASP A 47 -6.40 -0.89 -21.54
CA ASP A 47 -5.79 -2.20 -21.73
C ASP A 47 -6.62 -3.11 -22.66
N SER A 48 -7.95 -3.00 -22.61
CA SER A 48 -8.85 -3.73 -23.50
C SER A 48 -8.74 -3.22 -24.94
N LEU A 49 -8.72 -1.90 -25.13
CA LEU A 49 -8.54 -1.26 -26.44
C LEU A 49 -7.19 -1.64 -27.06
N ARG A 50 -6.11 -1.60 -26.27
CA ARG A 50 -4.77 -2.01 -26.70
C ARG A 50 -4.76 -3.44 -27.23
N ARG A 51 -5.39 -4.37 -26.49
CA ARG A 51 -5.50 -5.79 -26.88
C ARG A 51 -6.28 -5.97 -28.17
N GLN A 52 -7.38 -5.23 -28.37
CA GLN A 52 -8.14 -5.29 -29.62
C GLN A 52 -7.34 -4.81 -30.84
N ARG A 53 -6.36 -3.93 -30.62
CA ARG A 53 -5.48 -3.41 -31.67
C ARG A 53 -4.20 -4.23 -31.85
N THR A 54 -3.98 -5.27 -31.05
CA THR A 54 -2.79 -6.12 -31.15
C THR A 54 -3.11 -7.37 -31.99
N PRO A 55 -2.33 -7.69 -33.05
CA PRO A 55 -1.17 -6.96 -33.53
C PRO A 55 -1.55 -5.73 -34.36
N ALA A 56 -0.80 -4.64 -34.21
CA ALA A 56 -1.02 -3.39 -34.96
C ALA A 56 0.10 -3.16 -35.96
N ALA A 57 -0.25 -2.60 -37.12
CA ALA A 57 0.70 -2.37 -38.23
C ALA A 57 1.65 -1.18 -38.02
N GLY A 58 1.46 -0.36 -36.97
CA GLY A 58 2.31 0.81 -36.70
C GLY A 58 2.14 1.37 -35.28
N ASN A 59 3.14 2.15 -34.83
CA ASN A 59 3.25 2.65 -33.45
C ASN A 59 2.06 3.51 -32.99
N HIS A 60 1.43 4.27 -33.90
CA HIS A 60 0.24 5.07 -33.57
C HIS A 60 -1.00 4.21 -33.32
N ASN A 61 -1.02 2.97 -33.83
CA ASN A 61 -2.16 2.07 -33.70
C ASN A 61 -2.03 1.09 -32.52
N ASN A 62 -0.82 0.75 -32.08
CA ASN A 62 -0.63 -0.27 -31.04
C ASN A 62 -0.90 0.25 -29.62
N LEU A 63 -0.81 1.56 -29.36
CA LEU A 63 -0.97 2.18 -28.04
C LEU A 63 0.04 1.69 -26.99
N ASP A 64 1.15 1.09 -27.42
CA ASP A 64 2.17 0.51 -26.52
C ASP A 64 3.00 1.59 -25.83
N ASN A 65 3.09 2.77 -26.44
CA ASN A 65 3.81 3.92 -25.90
C ASN A 65 3.12 4.54 -24.67
N VAL A 66 1.89 4.13 -24.33
CA VAL A 66 1.17 4.64 -23.16
C VAL A 66 1.15 3.59 -22.04
N LEU A 67 1.53 3.99 -20.84
CA LEU A 67 1.45 3.19 -19.62
C LEU A 67 0.37 3.78 -18.69
N PRO A 68 -0.85 3.23 -18.70
CA PRO A 68 -1.86 3.63 -17.73
C PRO A 68 -1.52 3.05 -16.35
N ILE A 69 -1.49 3.92 -15.33
CA ILE A 69 -1.28 3.54 -13.95
C ILE A 69 -2.53 3.87 -13.13
N PRO A 70 -2.99 2.94 -12.26
CA PRO A 70 -4.05 3.25 -11.32
C PRO A 70 -3.62 4.39 -10.40
N GLY A 71 -4.55 5.30 -10.13
CA GLY A 71 -4.24 6.47 -9.32
C GLY A 71 -3.60 6.16 -7.97
N ALA A 72 -2.64 6.99 -7.57
CA ALA A 72 -1.77 6.71 -6.42
C ALA A 72 -2.59 6.55 -5.13
N ALA A 73 -3.57 7.42 -4.93
CA ALA A 73 -4.50 7.36 -3.81
C ALA A 73 -5.34 6.07 -3.83
N HIS A 74 -5.86 5.69 -4.99
CA HIS A 74 -6.63 4.45 -5.14
C HIS A 74 -5.78 3.19 -4.90
N THR A 75 -4.52 3.21 -5.33
CA THR A 75 -3.55 2.15 -5.05
C THR A 75 -3.31 2.02 -3.55
N LEU A 76 -3.01 3.13 -2.86
CA LEU A 76 -2.87 3.17 -1.40
C LEU A 76 -4.12 2.62 -0.72
N TRP A 77 -5.30 3.14 -1.05
CA TRP A 77 -6.56 2.78 -0.42
C TRP A 77 -6.93 1.31 -0.59
N ASN A 78 -6.88 0.78 -1.81
CA ASN A 78 -7.30 -0.59 -2.07
C ASN A 78 -6.31 -1.62 -1.51
N LEU A 79 -4.99 -1.40 -1.63
CA LEU A 79 -4.02 -2.32 -1.04
C LEU A 79 -4.05 -2.25 0.49
N SER A 80 -4.14 -1.05 1.06
CA SER A 80 -4.26 -0.90 2.51
C SER A 80 -5.49 -1.60 3.04
N GLN A 81 -6.63 -1.49 2.35
CA GLN A 81 -7.84 -2.20 2.73
C GLN A 81 -7.65 -3.71 2.70
N ALA A 82 -7.06 -4.25 1.64
CA ALA A 82 -6.88 -5.69 1.51
C ALA A 82 -5.92 -6.26 2.57
N ILE A 83 -4.81 -5.57 2.83
CA ILE A 83 -3.86 -5.91 3.89
C ILE A 83 -4.55 -5.81 5.26
N PHE A 84 -5.27 -4.73 5.52
CA PHE A 84 -5.95 -4.51 6.80
C PHE A 84 -7.01 -5.57 7.06
N LEU A 85 -7.80 -5.94 6.04
CA LEU A 85 -8.79 -7.01 6.15
C LEU A 85 -8.15 -8.39 6.33
N GLY A 86 -6.98 -8.64 5.72
CA GLY A 86 -6.19 -9.85 5.95
C GLY A 86 -5.76 -10.00 7.41
N HIS A 87 -5.41 -8.88 8.06
CA HIS A 87 -5.03 -8.84 9.48
C HIS A 87 -6.21 -8.58 10.43
N TRP A 88 -7.43 -8.34 9.92
CA TRP A 88 -8.60 -8.06 10.74
C TRP A 88 -9.02 -9.25 11.60
N ARG A 89 -8.98 -10.47 11.04
CA ARG A 89 -9.38 -11.74 11.68
C ARG A 89 -10.84 -11.78 12.17
N ASN A 90 -11.14 -12.51 13.27
CA ASN A 90 -12.51 -12.85 13.69
C ASN A 90 -12.84 -12.42 15.12
N GLU A 91 -13.69 -11.39 15.22
CA GLU A 91 -14.21 -10.81 16.47
C GLU A 91 -15.03 -11.77 17.33
N LYS A 92 -15.58 -12.85 16.74
CA LYS A 92 -16.39 -13.84 17.48
C LYS A 92 -15.54 -14.82 18.29
N TYR A 93 -14.23 -14.86 18.07
CA TYR A 93 -13.33 -15.74 18.79
C TYR A 93 -12.52 -14.95 19.82
N ALA A 94 -12.80 -15.15 21.10
CA ALA A 94 -12.15 -14.41 22.19
C ALA A 94 -10.62 -14.60 22.28
N ARG A 95 -10.08 -15.67 21.69
CA ARG A 95 -8.63 -15.93 21.60
C ARG A 95 -7.97 -15.33 20.36
N ASP A 96 -8.75 -14.75 19.47
CA ASP A 96 -8.23 -14.09 18.29
C ASP A 96 -7.49 -12.80 18.68
N THR A 97 -6.36 -12.55 18.02
CA THR A 97 -5.47 -11.40 18.26
C THR A 97 -5.37 -10.50 17.03
N GLY A 98 -6.44 -10.45 16.24
CA GLY A 98 -6.57 -9.63 15.04
C GLY A 98 -6.58 -8.13 15.30
N ALA A 99 -6.56 -7.34 14.22
CA ALA A 99 -6.50 -5.87 14.28
C ALA A 99 -7.64 -5.27 15.10
N TRP A 100 -8.82 -5.90 15.06
CA TRP A 100 -9.99 -5.53 15.85
C TRP A 100 -9.69 -5.45 17.36
N ARG A 101 -8.84 -6.36 17.88
CA ARG A 101 -8.56 -6.46 19.31
C ARG A 101 -7.69 -5.33 19.79
N THR A 102 -6.70 -4.92 18.99
CA THR A 102 -5.87 -3.75 19.29
C THR A 102 -6.72 -2.48 19.29
N LEU A 103 -7.61 -2.32 18.31
CA LEU A 103 -8.54 -1.19 18.27
C LEU A 103 -9.47 -1.16 19.48
N HIS A 104 -10.02 -2.31 19.86
CA HIS A 104 -10.85 -2.43 21.05
C HIS A 104 -10.08 -2.07 22.33
N ALA A 105 -8.82 -2.52 22.46
CA ALA A 105 -7.97 -2.19 23.60
C ALA A 105 -7.61 -0.68 23.67
N LEU A 106 -7.53 -0.02 22.51
CA LEU A 106 -7.36 1.43 22.41
C LEU A 106 -8.67 2.22 22.65
N GLY A 107 -9.79 1.53 22.98
CA GLY A 107 -11.09 2.17 23.19
C GLY A 107 -11.74 2.68 21.91
N ILE A 108 -11.33 2.18 20.74
CA ILE A 108 -11.85 2.60 19.45
C ILE A 108 -12.95 1.60 19.02
N PRO A 109 -14.24 2.00 19.08
CA PRO A 109 -15.32 1.14 18.65
C PRO A 109 -15.28 1.02 17.13
N THR A 110 -14.91 -0.16 16.63
CA THR A 110 -14.80 -0.37 15.19
C THR A 110 -15.54 -1.62 14.78
N LYS A 111 -16.33 -1.50 13.71
CA LYS A 111 -16.85 -2.65 12.97
C LYS A 111 -15.84 -2.99 11.87
N LYS A 112 -15.77 -4.26 11.48
CA LYS A 112 -14.99 -4.68 10.32
C LYS A 112 -15.20 -3.71 9.14
N PRO A 113 -14.13 -3.13 8.58
CA PRO A 113 -14.20 -2.07 7.56
C PRO A 113 -14.54 -2.66 6.19
N VAL A 114 -15.74 -3.24 6.08
CA VAL A 114 -16.23 -3.90 4.86
C VAL A 114 -16.72 -2.91 3.81
N THR A 115 -16.98 -1.65 4.18
CA THR A 115 -17.46 -0.63 3.25
C THR A 115 -16.37 0.38 2.88
N LYS A 116 -16.23 0.69 1.58
CA LYS A 116 -15.29 1.69 1.02
C LYS A 116 -15.74 3.14 1.26
N LYS A 117 -16.21 3.46 2.47
CA LYS A 117 -16.82 4.78 2.76
C LYS A 117 -15.82 5.79 3.31
N ASP A 118 -14.87 5.34 4.12
CA ASP A 118 -13.90 6.25 4.76
C ASP A 118 -12.51 5.62 4.83
N PHE A 119 -11.70 5.88 3.78
CA PHE A 119 -10.32 5.41 3.71
C PHE A 119 -9.40 6.16 4.66
N ASN A 120 -9.70 7.42 4.99
CA ASN A 120 -8.88 8.21 5.91
C ASN A 120 -8.98 7.66 7.33
N LEU A 121 -10.19 7.32 7.76
CA LEU A 121 -10.41 6.67 9.05
C LEU A 121 -9.74 5.29 9.10
N MET A 122 -9.82 4.51 8.01
CA MET A 122 -9.13 3.23 7.90
C MET A 122 -7.61 3.38 8.05
N LEU A 123 -7.00 4.31 7.32
CA LEU A 123 -5.56 4.58 7.40
C LEU A 123 -5.16 5.03 8.82
N SER A 124 -5.97 5.88 9.46
CA SER A 124 -5.75 6.29 10.85
C SER A 124 -5.81 5.09 11.82
N HIS A 125 -6.72 4.15 11.62
CA HIS A 125 -6.76 2.92 12.42
C HIS A 125 -5.51 2.07 12.24
N VAL A 126 -5.09 1.85 10.99
CA VAL A 126 -3.86 1.08 10.69
C VAL A 126 -2.65 1.73 11.37
N GLU A 127 -2.51 3.05 11.28
CA GLU A 127 -1.42 3.80 11.91
C GLU A 127 -1.42 3.66 13.43
N LYS A 128 -2.57 3.87 14.10
CA LYS A 128 -2.69 3.71 15.56
C LYS A 128 -2.35 2.30 16.02
N ILE A 129 -2.79 1.28 15.29
CA ILE A 129 -2.47 -0.11 15.59
C ILE A 129 -0.97 -0.36 15.43
N HIS A 130 -0.39 0.12 14.35
CA HIS A 130 1.03 -0.06 14.06
C HIS A 130 1.90 0.59 15.14
N GLU A 131 1.61 1.84 15.52
CA GLU A 131 2.34 2.58 16.54
C GLU A 131 2.19 1.94 17.93
N ALA A 132 0.98 1.54 18.32
CA ALA A 132 0.77 0.83 19.58
C ALA A 132 1.54 -0.51 19.62
N THR A 133 1.63 -1.20 18.48
CA THR A 133 2.39 -2.45 18.37
C THR A 133 3.89 -2.22 18.50
N LEU A 134 4.44 -1.21 17.82
CA LEU A 134 5.85 -0.85 17.93
C LEU A 134 6.21 -0.40 19.36
N LEU A 135 5.34 0.39 19.99
CA LEU A 135 5.53 0.79 21.40
C LEU A 135 5.59 -0.44 22.31
N TYR A 136 4.69 -1.41 22.11
CA TYR A 136 4.75 -2.67 22.86
C TYR A 136 6.06 -3.43 22.63
N CYS A 137 6.56 -3.50 21.39
CA CYS A 137 7.86 -4.11 21.08
C CYS A 137 9.03 -3.41 21.80
N VAL A 138 9.05 -2.07 21.80
CA VAL A 138 10.05 -1.28 22.53
C VAL A 138 9.98 -1.56 24.03
N LEU A 139 8.77 -1.61 24.60
CA LEU A 139 8.57 -1.93 26.02
C LEU A 139 9.00 -3.36 26.37
N LEU A 140 8.90 -4.32 25.45
CA LEU A 140 9.43 -5.67 25.64
C LEU A 140 10.96 -5.69 25.67
N VAL A 141 11.62 -4.95 24.77
CA VAL A 141 13.09 -4.81 24.74
C VAL A 141 13.58 -4.11 26.01
N ALA A 142 12.90 -3.05 26.43
CA ALA A 142 13.21 -2.33 27.65
C ALA A 142 12.90 -3.12 28.94
N ASN A 143 12.28 -4.30 28.84
CA ASN A 143 11.72 -5.07 29.97
C ASN A 143 10.76 -4.23 30.85
N ARG A 144 9.89 -3.45 30.21
CA ARG A 144 8.92 -2.54 30.85
C ARG A 144 7.48 -2.82 30.47
N ALA A 145 7.18 -3.84 29.68
CA ALA A 145 5.80 -4.16 29.27
C ALA A 145 4.86 -4.48 30.46
N HIS A 146 5.42 -4.84 31.62
CA HIS A 146 4.67 -5.07 32.86
C HIS A 146 4.44 -3.80 33.70
N VAL A 147 5.09 -2.68 33.34
CA VAL A 147 5.00 -1.41 34.05
C VAL A 147 3.84 -0.60 33.47
N PRO A 148 2.89 -0.13 34.28
CA PRO A 148 1.83 0.76 33.82
C PRO A 148 2.39 2.03 33.17
N LEU A 149 1.75 2.48 32.08
CA LEU A 149 2.10 3.76 31.46
C LEU A 149 1.75 4.90 32.41
N SER A 150 2.70 5.82 32.62
CA SER A 150 2.50 7.05 33.40
C SER A 150 2.22 8.22 32.46
N ALA A 151 1.55 9.26 32.98
CA ALA A 151 1.46 10.56 32.31
C ALA A 151 2.83 11.26 32.25
N ASP A 152 3.72 10.96 33.20
CA ASP A 152 5.07 11.52 33.22
C ASP A 152 5.94 10.88 32.14
N GLN A 153 6.66 11.71 31.39
CA GLN A 153 7.59 11.26 30.37
C GLN A 153 8.77 10.51 31.00
N LEU A 154 9.08 9.33 30.45
CA LEU A 154 10.26 8.57 30.83
C LEU A 154 11.52 9.30 30.36
N LYS A 155 12.35 9.75 31.31
CA LYS A 155 13.64 10.38 31.01
C LYS A 155 14.67 9.31 30.64
N LEU A 156 15.15 9.34 29.41
CA LEU A 156 16.17 8.44 28.87
C LEU A 156 17.29 9.25 28.22
N SER A 157 18.51 8.72 28.22
CA SER A 157 19.58 9.28 27.38
C SER A 157 19.35 8.91 25.92
N SER A 158 19.91 9.71 25.00
CA SER A 158 19.85 9.40 23.56
C SER A 158 20.46 8.03 23.25
N GLU A 159 21.56 7.67 23.92
CA GLU A 159 22.21 6.36 23.77
C GLU A 159 21.27 5.20 24.12
N THR A 160 20.51 5.33 25.22
CA THR A 160 19.52 4.31 25.60
C THR A 160 18.38 4.23 24.58
N ILE A 161 17.92 5.36 24.05
CA ILE A 161 16.87 5.37 23.02
C ILE A 161 17.35 4.69 21.74
N GLU A 162 18.55 5.02 21.26
CA GLU A 162 19.14 4.41 20.07
C GLU A 162 19.34 2.91 20.24
N ASP A 163 19.84 2.47 21.40
CA ASP A 163 19.99 1.06 21.73
C ASP A 163 18.63 0.32 21.71
N TRP A 164 17.60 0.88 22.34
CA TRP A 164 16.26 0.27 22.34
C TRP A 164 15.65 0.19 20.95
N VAL A 165 15.83 1.23 20.12
CA VAL A 165 15.36 1.24 18.73
C VAL A 165 16.08 0.16 17.93
N LYS A 166 17.40 0.06 18.04
CA LYS A 166 18.20 -0.94 17.33
C LYS A 166 17.81 -2.36 17.73
N GLN A 167 17.73 -2.66 19.02
CA GLN A 167 17.31 -3.98 19.51
C GLN A 167 15.88 -4.31 19.11
N THR A 168 14.96 -3.34 19.10
CA THR A 168 13.59 -3.53 18.61
C THR A 168 13.57 -3.89 17.14
N TYR A 169 14.36 -3.20 16.32
CA TYR A 169 14.50 -3.51 14.90
C TYR A 169 15.07 -4.92 14.70
N GLU A 170 16.19 -5.25 15.33
CA GLU A 170 16.85 -6.55 15.21
C GLU A 170 15.94 -7.70 15.63
N ARG A 171 15.14 -7.51 16.70
CA ARG A 171 14.28 -8.56 17.26
C ARG A 171 12.95 -8.75 16.54
N PHE A 172 12.38 -7.70 15.93
CA PHE A 172 11.01 -7.75 15.41
C PHE A 172 10.84 -7.29 13.96
N CYS A 173 11.74 -6.49 13.41
CA CYS A 173 11.55 -5.84 12.10
C CYS A 173 12.57 -6.28 11.04
N SER A 174 13.68 -6.89 11.47
CA SER A 174 14.77 -7.36 10.60
C SER A 174 14.37 -8.59 9.77
N GLY A 175 15.07 -8.81 8.65
CA GLY A 175 14.88 -10.02 7.85
C GLY A 175 15.21 -11.28 8.65
N GLU A 176 16.23 -11.20 9.50
CA GLU A 176 16.69 -12.24 10.41
C GLU A 176 15.61 -12.60 11.44
N ALA A 177 14.91 -11.61 12.01
CA ALA A 177 13.79 -11.86 12.92
C ALA A 177 12.71 -12.72 12.25
N HIS A 178 12.39 -12.42 10.99
CA HIS A 178 11.44 -13.21 10.21
C HIS A 178 11.93 -14.62 9.85
N GLN A 179 13.24 -14.86 9.84
CA GLN A 179 13.85 -16.15 9.55
C GLN A 179 14.28 -16.92 10.80
N SER A 180 14.13 -16.33 12.00
CA SER A 180 14.50 -16.93 13.27
C SER A 180 13.78 -18.26 13.54
N GLU A 181 14.40 -19.13 14.34
CA GLU A 181 13.78 -20.38 14.79
C GLU A 181 12.43 -20.13 15.47
N LEU A 182 12.30 -19.06 16.26
CA LEU A 182 11.05 -18.68 16.90
C LEU A 182 9.95 -18.39 15.87
N ALA A 183 10.28 -17.67 14.79
CA ALA A 183 9.35 -17.38 13.70
C ALA A 183 9.01 -18.61 12.86
N GLN A 184 9.91 -19.59 12.75
CA GLN A 184 9.67 -20.84 12.04
C GLN A 184 8.81 -21.82 12.88
N SER A 185 9.07 -21.89 14.17
CA SER A 185 8.43 -22.85 15.10
C SER A 185 7.07 -22.38 15.61
N PHE A 186 6.82 -21.06 15.69
CA PHE A 186 5.61 -20.50 16.27
C PHE A 186 4.83 -19.63 15.27
N PRO A 187 3.75 -20.16 14.64
CA PRO A 187 2.95 -19.42 13.67
C PRO A 187 2.36 -18.11 14.22
N ALA A 188 2.02 -18.08 15.51
CA ALA A 188 1.52 -16.86 16.15
C ALA A 188 2.59 -15.74 16.15
N HIS A 189 3.84 -16.09 16.45
CA HIS A 189 4.95 -15.14 16.41
C HIS A 189 5.23 -14.69 14.98
N LYS A 190 5.27 -15.63 14.01
CA LYS A 190 5.43 -15.27 12.60
C LYS A 190 4.38 -14.29 12.11
N ASN A 191 3.11 -14.53 12.45
CA ASN A 191 2.00 -13.67 12.09
C ASN A 191 2.13 -12.27 12.71
N PHE A 192 2.61 -12.19 13.96
CA PHE A 192 2.89 -10.92 14.62
C PHE A 192 3.96 -10.11 13.87
N LEU A 193 5.07 -10.75 13.46
CA LEU A 193 6.10 -10.07 12.65
C LEU A 193 5.56 -9.64 11.28
N LEU A 194 4.79 -10.50 10.60
CA LEU A 194 4.20 -10.19 9.30
C LEU A 194 3.26 -8.99 9.37
N TRP A 195 2.46 -8.90 10.43
CA TRP A 195 1.61 -7.73 10.68
C TRP A 195 2.43 -6.45 10.79
N ILE A 196 3.50 -6.44 11.61
CA ILE A 196 4.34 -5.26 11.81
C ILE A 196 4.87 -4.79 10.45
N ARG A 197 5.44 -5.71 9.66
CA ARG A 197 5.93 -5.43 8.31
C ARG A 197 4.84 -4.88 7.40
N ASP A 198 3.70 -5.54 7.33
CA ASP A 198 2.65 -5.20 6.36
C ASP A 198 2.03 -3.83 6.67
N PHE A 199 1.77 -3.54 7.94
CA PHE A 199 1.24 -2.23 8.34
C PHE A 199 2.29 -1.12 8.18
N ALA A 200 3.58 -1.41 8.39
CA ALA A 200 4.65 -0.46 8.10
C ALA A 200 4.60 0.01 6.64
N THR A 201 4.34 -0.89 5.68
CA THR A 201 4.24 -0.50 4.25
C THR A 201 3.08 0.46 3.97
N ILE A 202 1.95 0.30 4.66
CA ILE A 202 0.79 1.21 4.55
C ILE A 202 1.12 2.58 5.11
N VAL A 203 1.66 2.61 6.33
CA VAL A 203 2.00 3.84 7.04
C VAL A 203 3.05 4.63 6.25
N GLU A 204 4.09 3.94 5.77
CA GLU A 204 5.15 4.55 4.97
C GLU A 204 4.64 5.08 3.63
N ALA A 205 3.81 4.33 2.89
CA ALA A 205 3.23 4.81 1.64
C ALA A 205 2.34 6.05 1.86
N ASN A 206 1.53 6.07 2.92
CA ASN A 206 0.69 7.22 3.26
C ASN A 206 1.53 8.45 3.64
N ARG A 207 2.61 8.27 4.42
CA ARG A 207 3.54 9.35 4.79
C ARG A 207 4.29 9.88 3.57
N ALA A 208 4.85 9.00 2.75
CA ALA A 208 5.52 9.38 1.50
C ALA A 208 4.62 10.19 0.57
N MET A 209 3.33 9.82 0.44
CA MET A 209 2.36 10.60 -0.34
C MET A 209 2.11 12.00 0.25
N LYS A 210 2.02 12.13 1.57
CA LYS A 210 1.84 13.44 2.24
C LYS A 210 3.07 14.32 2.13
N ASP A 211 4.25 13.70 2.19
CA ASP A 211 5.56 14.38 2.09
C ASP A 211 5.92 14.71 0.63
N VAL A 212 5.13 14.24 -0.34
CA VAL A 212 5.40 14.35 -1.79
C VAL A 212 6.75 13.67 -2.15
N ASP A 213 7.13 12.63 -1.39
CA ASP A 213 8.34 11.84 -1.63
C ASP A 213 8.02 10.63 -2.51
N TYR A 214 8.15 10.84 -3.83
CA TYR A 214 7.87 9.81 -4.82
C TYR A 214 8.87 8.64 -4.75
N GLY A 215 10.10 8.86 -4.29
CA GLY A 215 11.11 7.81 -4.16
C GLY A 215 10.72 6.79 -3.09
N ARG A 216 10.33 7.27 -1.91
CA ARG A 216 9.80 6.42 -0.82
C ARG A 216 8.52 5.72 -1.24
N LEU A 217 7.63 6.41 -1.94
CA LEU A 217 6.38 5.82 -2.45
C LEU A 217 6.66 4.70 -3.47
N MET A 218 7.55 4.91 -4.43
CA MET A 218 7.95 3.91 -5.41
C MET A 218 8.58 2.69 -4.73
N PHE A 219 9.41 2.91 -3.71
CA PHE A 219 9.98 1.81 -2.93
C PHE A 219 8.89 0.96 -2.24
N MET A 220 7.83 1.57 -1.71
CA MET A 220 6.67 0.83 -1.20
C MET A 220 5.91 0.10 -2.30
N TRP A 221 5.74 0.71 -3.47
CA TRP A 221 5.10 0.08 -4.62
C TRP A 221 5.86 -1.13 -5.14
N GLN A 222 7.20 -1.15 -5.07
CA GLN A 222 7.99 -2.35 -5.37
C GLN A 222 7.65 -3.51 -4.43
N ARG A 223 7.49 -3.23 -3.13
CA ARG A 223 7.09 -4.25 -2.15
C ARG A 223 5.66 -4.74 -2.44
N TRP A 224 4.76 -3.82 -2.72
CA TRP A 224 3.38 -4.12 -3.06
C TRP A 224 3.19 -4.85 -4.39
N ALA A 225 4.07 -4.65 -5.37
CA ALA A 225 4.07 -5.41 -6.62
C ALA A 225 4.22 -6.92 -6.37
N VAL A 226 4.99 -7.30 -5.35
CA VAL A 226 5.13 -8.69 -4.90
C VAL A 226 3.97 -9.09 -3.99
N MET A 227 3.65 -8.29 -2.97
CA MET A 227 2.59 -8.63 -2.01
C MET A 227 1.22 -8.82 -2.67
N SER A 228 0.88 -7.97 -3.64
CA SER A 228 -0.39 -8.03 -4.36
C SER A 228 -0.59 -9.31 -5.18
N GLN A 229 0.49 -10.05 -5.51
CA GLN A 229 0.35 -11.37 -6.15
C GLN A 229 -0.28 -12.40 -5.21
N GLY A 230 -0.02 -12.28 -3.90
CA GLY A 230 -0.55 -13.18 -2.87
C GLY A 230 -1.89 -12.72 -2.27
N ILE A 231 -2.28 -11.46 -2.47
CA ILE A 231 -3.53 -10.91 -1.98
C ILE A 231 -4.64 -11.22 -3.00
N GLY A 232 -5.52 -12.16 -2.65
CA GLY A 232 -6.68 -12.51 -3.47
C GLY A 232 -7.63 -11.32 -3.70
N GLY A 233 -8.26 -11.25 -4.87
CA GLY A 233 -9.26 -10.23 -5.20
C GLY A 233 -8.72 -8.89 -5.70
N MET A 234 -7.42 -8.81 -6.04
CA MET A 234 -6.80 -7.58 -6.59
C MET A 234 -6.08 -7.78 -7.95
N PRO A 235 -6.69 -8.47 -8.94
CA PRO A 235 -6.00 -8.86 -10.18
C PRO A 235 -5.50 -7.67 -11.02
N HIS A 236 -6.14 -6.50 -10.86
CA HIS A 236 -5.74 -5.29 -11.59
C HIS A 236 -4.46 -4.68 -11.00
N TYR A 237 -4.43 -4.50 -9.68
CA TYR A 237 -3.26 -3.92 -9.01
C TYR A 237 -2.03 -4.84 -9.11
N SER A 238 -2.25 -6.16 -9.00
CA SER A 238 -1.18 -7.15 -9.19
C SER A 238 -0.65 -7.20 -10.63
N LYS A 239 -1.39 -6.66 -11.60
CA LYS A 239 -0.93 -6.51 -12.99
C LYS A 239 -0.25 -5.15 -13.24
N HIS A 240 -0.85 -4.06 -12.77
CA HIS A 240 -0.38 -2.71 -13.10
C HIS A 240 0.87 -2.30 -12.31
N LEU A 241 0.95 -2.62 -11.00
CA LEU A 241 2.10 -2.25 -10.17
C LEU A 241 3.42 -2.85 -10.69
N PRO A 242 3.52 -4.18 -10.96
CA PRO A 242 4.77 -4.73 -11.48
C PRO A 242 5.18 -4.13 -12.83
N LYS A 243 4.22 -3.86 -13.71
CA LYS A 243 4.50 -3.21 -15.01
C LYS A 243 5.10 -1.84 -14.83
N LEU A 244 4.55 -1.03 -13.92
CA LEU A 244 5.10 0.28 -13.61
C LEU A 244 6.54 0.18 -13.10
N ILE A 245 6.81 -0.74 -12.18
CA ILE A 245 8.14 -0.94 -11.60
C ILE A 245 9.17 -1.44 -12.61
N VAL A 246 8.79 -2.28 -13.56
CA VAL A 246 9.73 -2.81 -14.58
C VAL A 246 10.05 -1.76 -15.66
N LEU A 247 9.14 -0.83 -15.90
CA LEU A 247 9.27 0.19 -16.95
C LEU A 247 9.93 1.50 -16.47
N LEU A 248 10.21 1.61 -15.16
CA LEU A 248 10.93 2.72 -14.51
C LEU A 248 12.31 2.26 -14.04
#